data_AF-A0A7C3FGL5-F1
#
_entry.id   AF-A0A7C3FGL5-F1
#
_cell.length_a   1.000
_cell.length_b   1.000
_cell.length_c   1.000
_cell.angle_alpha   90.00
_cell.angle_beta   90.00
_cell.angle_gamma   90.00
#
_symmetry.space_group_name_H-M   'P 1'
#
loop_
_entity.id
_entity.type
_entity.pdbx_description
1 polymer ?
#
loop_
_entity_poly.entity_id
_entity_poly.type
_entity_poly.pdbx_seq_one_letter_code
_entity_poly.pdbx_strand_id
1 'polypeptide(L)'
;LRLKAGWQEKKLRKISKNTIIFVDEPYMSAFGSVGFLLSKEKVVSLLEEVFSGISGLSGVHCCGNTDWSILLATSVDILSFDTYNYAGSLSIYPAETKRFLDRGGTIAWGIIPTDEESLRKESAASLKDRLEEAMAPFTRQGIPFKQLIAQGLLTPSCGLATLASEEPAERALELVAELSTEIRKRYL
;
A
#
# COMPACT_ATOMS: atom_id res chain seq x y z
N LEU A 1 2.11 18.79 9.68
CA LEU A 1 1.11 17.70 9.87
C LEU A 1 1.40 16.80 11.08
N ARG A 2 2.66 16.68 11.53
CA ARG A 2 3.11 15.92 12.71
C ARG A 2 2.18 15.98 13.93
N LEU A 3 1.86 17.18 14.43
CA LEU A 3 1.03 17.35 15.63
C LEU A 3 -0.38 16.78 15.46
N LYS A 4 -0.94 16.83 14.24
CA LYS A 4 -2.25 16.28 13.92
C LYS A 4 -2.22 14.75 13.95
N ALA A 5 -1.22 14.14 13.30
CA ALA A 5 -1.04 12.69 13.30
C ALA A 5 -0.89 12.15 14.74
N GLY A 6 0.00 12.76 15.53
CA GLY A 6 0.19 12.36 16.93
C GLY A 6 -1.03 12.62 17.82
N TRP A 7 -1.81 13.67 17.56
CA TRP A 7 -3.07 13.89 18.28
C TRP A 7 -4.12 12.83 17.92
N GLN A 8 -4.30 12.51 16.64
CA GLN A 8 -5.23 11.48 16.19
C GLN A 8 -4.86 10.12 16.76
N GLU A 9 -3.58 9.76 16.71
CA GLU A 9 -3.09 8.53 17.33
C GLU A 9 -3.36 8.51 18.84
N LYS A 10 -3.08 9.59 19.57
CA LYS A 10 -3.38 9.67 21.02
C LYS A 10 -4.86 9.44 21.33
N LYS A 11 -5.78 9.79 20.43
CA LYS A 11 -7.21 9.48 20.57
C LYS A 11 -7.47 7.99 20.33
N LEU A 12 -6.94 7.43 19.23
CA LEU A 12 -7.09 6.01 18.90
C LEU A 12 -6.44 5.08 19.94
N ARG A 13 -5.32 5.50 20.56
CA ARG A 13 -4.61 4.75 21.62
C ARG A 13 -5.39 4.58 22.92
N LYS A 14 -6.51 5.32 23.08
CA LYS A 14 -7.47 5.10 24.17
C LYS A 14 -8.35 3.87 23.92
N ILE A 15 -8.48 3.45 22.67
CA ILE A 15 -9.29 2.30 22.23
C ILE A 15 -8.41 1.07 22.05
N SER A 16 -7.29 1.19 21.32
CA SER A 16 -6.34 0.08 21.08
C SER A 16 -4.92 0.54 21.28
N LYS A 17 -4.07 -0.25 21.95
CA LYS A 17 -2.64 0.04 22.08
C LYS A 17 -1.87 -0.12 20.77
N ASN A 18 -2.40 -0.93 19.85
CA ASN A 18 -1.79 -1.23 18.56
C ASN A 18 -2.47 -0.33 17.51
N THR A 19 -1.93 0.88 17.34
CA THR A 19 -2.43 1.83 16.35
C THR A 19 -1.66 1.72 15.04
N ILE A 20 -2.41 1.87 13.95
CA ILE A 20 -1.87 2.08 12.60
C ILE A 20 -2.44 3.40 12.11
N ILE A 21 -1.59 4.30 11.63
CA ILE A 21 -1.99 5.60 11.07
C ILE A 21 -1.50 5.68 9.63
N PHE A 22 -2.43 5.75 8.68
CA PHE A 22 -2.10 5.98 7.28
C PHE A 22 -2.07 7.49 6.97
N VAL A 23 -1.03 7.90 6.24
CA VAL A 23 -0.92 9.22 5.62
C VAL A 23 -1.21 9.06 4.13
N ASP A 24 -2.30 9.66 3.67
CA ASP A 24 -2.67 9.64 2.26
C ASP A 24 -1.94 10.73 1.50
N GLU A 25 -1.15 10.34 0.49
CA GLU A 25 -0.35 11.26 -0.33
C GLU A 25 -0.62 11.07 -1.83
N PRO A 26 -1.87 11.25 -2.30
CA PRO A 26 -2.23 11.05 -3.70
C PRO A 26 -1.49 12.01 -4.65
N TYR A 27 -1.06 13.17 -4.16
CA TYR A 27 -0.34 14.18 -4.95
C TYR A 27 1.09 13.75 -5.31
N MET A 28 1.63 12.70 -4.68
CA MET A 28 2.90 12.10 -5.07
C MET A 28 2.87 11.58 -6.52
N SER A 29 1.70 11.25 -7.06
CA SER A 29 1.56 10.88 -8.47
C SER A 29 1.97 11.99 -9.45
N ALA A 30 2.02 13.24 -9.00
CA ALA A 30 2.49 14.39 -9.78
C ALA A 30 3.98 14.68 -9.61
N PHE A 31 4.72 13.90 -8.80
CA PHE A 31 6.15 14.11 -8.59
C PHE A 31 6.93 14.05 -9.91
N GLY A 32 7.82 15.01 -10.15
CA GLY A 32 8.58 15.15 -11.40
C GLY A 32 7.85 15.87 -12.54
N SER A 33 6.58 16.26 -12.33
CA SER A 33 5.88 17.14 -13.27
C SER A 33 6.33 18.60 -13.12
N VAL A 34 6.06 19.43 -14.14
CA VAL A 34 6.38 20.87 -14.15
C VAL A 34 5.72 21.62 -12.99
N GLY A 35 4.62 21.11 -12.44
CA GLY A 35 3.90 21.69 -11.31
C GLY A 35 4.46 21.29 -9.93
N PHE A 36 5.38 20.32 -9.86
CA PHE A 36 5.89 19.80 -8.59
C PHE A 36 7.32 20.32 -8.34
N LEU A 37 7.42 21.42 -7.60
CA LEU A 37 8.67 22.17 -7.42
C LEU A 37 9.52 21.72 -6.21
N LEU A 38 9.17 20.61 -5.55
CA LEU A 38 9.93 20.12 -4.39
C LEU A 38 10.96 19.07 -4.82
N SER A 39 12.17 19.15 -4.25
CA SER A 39 13.17 18.10 -4.43
C SER A 39 12.77 16.83 -3.68
N LYS A 40 13.33 15.69 -4.10
CA LYS A 40 13.15 14.40 -3.43
C LYS A 40 13.49 14.47 -1.94
N GLU A 41 14.61 15.10 -1.60
CA GLU A 41 15.10 15.24 -0.22
C GLU A 41 14.11 16.05 0.62
N LYS A 42 13.53 17.10 0.03
CA LYS A 42 12.53 17.91 0.71
C LYS A 42 11.25 17.13 0.96
N VAL A 43 10.78 16.35 0.00
CA VAL A 43 9.60 15.48 0.17
C VAL A 43 9.84 14.45 1.27
N VAL A 44 10.97 13.73 1.22
CA VAL A 44 11.34 12.76 2.27
C VAL A 44 11.36 13.43 3.64
N SER A 45 12.03 14.57 3.77
CA SER A 45 12.10 15.31 5.04
C SER A 45 10.73 15.72 5.59
N LEU A 46 9.79 16.10 4.72
CA LEU A 46 8.44 16.48 5.13
C LEU A 46 7.64 15.26 5.60
N LEU A 47 7.75 14.12 4.91
CA LEU A 47 7.10 12.87 5.30
C LEU A 47 7.64 12.35 6.63
N GLU A 48 8.96 12.37 6.81
CA GLU A 48 9.63 12.03 8.08
C GLU A 48 9.13 12.88 9.25
N GLU A 49 8.94 14.18 9.04
CA GLU A 49 8.39 15.05 10.08
C GLU A 49 7.02 14.54 10.53
N VAL A 50 6.16 14.11 9.61
CA VAL A 50 4.84 13.56 9.93
C VAL A 50 4.95 12.21 10.64
N PHE A 51 5.75 11.27 10.10
CA PHE A 51 5.94 9.94 10.68
C PHE A 51 6.54 10.01 12.09
N SER A 52 7.43 10.97 12.37
CA SER A 52 7.97 11.21 13.72
C SER A 52 6.93 11.64 14.77
N GLY A 53 5.69 11.92 14.34
CA GLY A 53 4.54 12.18 15.22
C GLY A 53 3.75 10.92 15.59
N ILE A 54 3.99 9.80 14.93
CA ILE A 54 3.27 8.52 15.09
C ILE A 54 4.16 7.58 15.91
N SER A 55 3.63 7.02 16.99
CA SER A 55 4.36 6.10 17.89
C SER A 55 4.08 4.62 17.61
N GLY A 56 2.94 4.31 17.00
CA GLY A 56 2.57 3.00 16.47
C GLY A 56 3.05 2.84 15.04
N LEU A 57 2.34 2.04 14.25
CA LEU A 57 2.72 1.80 12.85
C LEU A 57 2.28 2.96 11.97
N SER A 58 3.20 3.40 11.13
CA SER A 58 2.98 4.39 10.08
C SER A 58 2.72 3.70 8.75
N GLY A 59 1.62 4.06 8.10
CA GLY A 59 1.31 3.67 6.74
C GLY A 59 1.35 4.89 5.81
N VAL A 60 1.66 4.66 4.53
CA VAL A 60 1.47 5.67 3.48
C VAL A 60 0.71 5.03 2.32
N HIS A 61 -0.23 5.80 1.74
CA HIS A 61 -1.00 5.36 0.60
C HIS A 61 -0.90 6.36 -0.55
N CYS A 62 -0.70 5.86 -1.77
CA CYS A 62 -0.75 6.63 -3.00
C CYS A 62 -1.50 5.84 -4.08
N CYS A 63 -2.65 6.36 -4.54
CA CYS A 63 -3.49 5.68 -5.55
C CYS A 63 -2.86 5.69 -6.97
N GLY A 64 -1.87 6.54 -7.24
CA GLY A 64 -1.26 6.69 -8.57
C GLY A 64 0.18 6.16 -8.64
N ASN A 65 0.68 6.02 -9.87
CA ASN A 65 2.09 5.78 -10.11
C ASN A 65 2.94 6.99 -9.67
N THR A 66 4.05 6.75 -8.97
CA THR A 66 4.96 7.79 -8.49
C THR A 66 6.40 7.27 -8.49
N ASP A 67 7.36 8.13 -8.17
CA ASP A 67 8.72 7.69 -7.85
C ASP A 67 8.75 7.05 -6.46
N TRP A 68 8.51 5.73 -6.41
CA TRP A 68 8.45 4.96 -5.16
C TRP A 68 9.77 5.01 -4.36
N SER A 69 10.91 5.34 -4.99
CA SER A 69 12.18 5.51 -4.29
C SER A 69 12.13 6.60 -3.21
N ILE A 70 11.17 7.52 -3.29
CA ILE A 70 10.94 8.57 -2.28
C ILE A 70 10.31 7.96 -1.04
N LEU A 71 9.18 7.26 -1.20
CA LEU A 71 8.46 6.64 -0.09
C LEU A 71 9.29 5.51 0.55
N LEU A 72 10.01 4.72 -0.27
CA LEU A 72 10.93 3.67 0.19
C LEU A 72 12.20 4.21 0.86
N ALA A 73 12.49 5.51 0.76
CA ALA A 73 13.58 6.16 1.49
C ALA A 73 13.14 6.67 2.88
N THR A 74 11.84 6.70 3.17
CA THR A 74 11.31 7.15 4.47
C THR A 74 11.36 6.05 5.54
N SER A 75 10.97 6.36 6.77
CA SER A 75 10.83 5.45 7.92
C SER A 75 9.51 4.68 7.93
N VAL A 76 8.65 4.82 6.90
CA VAL A 76 7.30 4.23 6.90
C VAL A 76 7.33 2.71 7.15
N ASP A 77 6.35 2.20 7.88
CA ASP A 77 6.23 0.77 8.20
C ASP A 77 5.42 0.01 7.14
N ILE A 78 4.38 0.64 6.59
CA ILE A 78 3.47 0.04 5.61
C ILE A 78 3.38 0.91 4.35
N LEU A 79 3.75 0.36 3.20
CA LEU A 79 3.61 1.00 1.90
C LEU A 79 2.38 0.44 1.18
N SER A 80 1.37 1.27 0.94
CA SER A 80 0.16 0.92 0.19
C SER A 80 0.17 1.55 -1.20
N PHE A 81 0.01 0.73 -2.23
CA PHE A 81 -0.06 1.17 -3.61
C PHE A 81 -1.10 0.42 -4.42
N ASP A 82 -1.58 1.06 -5.47
CA ASP A 82 -2.50 0.47 -6.44
C ASP A 82 -1.77 -0.57 -7.31
N THR A 83 -1.73 -1.80 -6.81
CA THR A 83 -1.17 -2.96 -7.50
C THR A 83 -2.03 -3.35 -8.70
N TYR A 84 -3.35 -3.20 -8.61
CA TYR A 84 -4.28 -3.62 -9.66
C TYR A 84 -4.02 -2.90 -10.99
N ASN A 85 -3.82 -1.57 -10.94
CA ASN A 85 -3.59 -0.74 -12.11
C ASN A 85 -2.10 -0.51 -12.40
N TYR A 86 -1.23 -0.58 -11.38
CA TYR A 86 0.20 -0.25 -11.51
C TYR A 86 1.14 -1.33 -10.95
N ALA A 87 0.82 -2.62 -11.14
CA ALA A 87 1.57 -3.77 -10.62
C ALA A 87 3.11 -3.66 -10.81
N GLY A 88 3.55 -3.21 -11.99
CA GLY A 88 4.97 -3.09 -12.30
C GLY A 88 5.69 -1.91 -11.65
N SER A 89 4.96 -0.90 -11.18
CA SER A 89 5.53 0.40 -10.77
C SER A 89 6.50 0.30 -9.60
N LEU A 90 6.21 -0.55 -8.61
CA LEU A 90 7.08 -0.73 -7.46
C LEU A 90 8.29 -1.64 -7.77
N SER A 91 8.12 -2.60 -8.69
CA SER A 91 9.15 -3.61 -9.02
C SER A 91 10.38 -3.07 -9.75
N ILE A 92 10.32 -1.83 -10.25
CA ILE A 92 11.48 -1.16 -10.85
C ILE A 92 12.48 -0.64 -9.78
N TYR A 93 12.12 -0.73 -8.49
CA TYR A 93 12.94 -0.33 -7.35
C TYR A 93 13.37 -1.54 -6.49
N PRO A 94 14.10 -2.53 -7.05
CA PRO A 94 14.45 -3.76 -6.35
C PRO A 94 15.23 -3.53 -5.07
N ALA A 95 16.25 -2.68 -5.12
CA ALA A 95 17.18 -2.48 -4.01
C ALA A 95 16.49 -1.75 -2.85
N GLU A 96 15.69 -0.73 -3.17
CA GLU A 96 14.91 0.03 -2.20
C GLU A 96 13.80 -0.82 -1.58
N THR A 97 13.08 -1.61 -2.40
CA THR A 97 12.03 -2.51 -1.91
C THR A 97 12.63 -3.60 -1.01
N LYS A 98 13.76 -4.19 -1.41
CA LYS A 98 14.45 -5.18 -0.58
C LYS A 98 14.89 -4.58 0.75
N ARG A 99 15.51 -3.40 0.75
CA ARG A 99 15.89 -2.70 1.99
C ARG A 99 14.68 -2.41 2.88
N PHE A 100 13.57 -2.00 2.28
CA PHE A 100 12.31 -1.74 3.00
C PHE A 100 11.78 -3.01 3.69
N LEU A 101 11.75 -4.13 2.99
CA LEU A 101 11.30 -5.41 3.55
C LEU A 101 12.29 -5.96 4.60
N ASP A 102 13.60 -5.86 4.35
CA ASP A 102 14.66 -6.35 5.24
C ASP A 102 14.65 -5.65 6.61
N ARG A 103 14.19 -4.39 6.69
CA ARG A 103 14.01 -3.67 7.96
C ARG A 103 12.65 -3.95 8.64
N GLY A 104 11.84 -4.86 8.11
CA GLY A 104 10.53 -5.22 8.66
C GLY A 104 9.33 -4.50 8.03
N GLY A 105 9.53 -3.76 6.93
CA GLY A 105 8.45 -3.07 6.22
C GLY A 105 7.40 -4.04 5.65
N THR A 106 6.18 -3.55 5.45
CA THR A 106 5.04 -4.32 4.93
C THR A 106 4.51 -3.68 3.66
N ILE A 107 4.19 -4.48 2.64
CA ILE A 107 3.55 -4.00 1.41
C ILE A 107 2.05 -4.29 1.50
N ALA A 108 1.24 -3.24 1.39
CA ALA A 108 -0.20 -3.38 1.20
C ALA A 108 -0.51 -3.38 -0.31
N TRP A 109 -0.80 -4.58 -0.82
CA TRP A 109 -1.13 -4.87 -2.20
C TRP A 109 -2.58 -4.46 -2.48
N GLY A 110 -2.74 -3.27 -3.05
CA GLY A 110 -4.03 -2.75 -3.52
C GLY A 110 -4.49 -3.47 -4.79
N ILE A 111 -4.83 -4.74 -4.66
CA ILE A 111 -5.11 -5.66 -5.77
C ILE A 111 -6.59 -5.79 -6.09
N ILE A 112 -7.51 -5.42 -5.18
CA ILE A 112 -8.95 -5.47 -5.49
C ILE A 112 -9.35 -4.18 -6.22
N PRO A 113 -9.98 -4.25 -7.41
CA PRO A 113 -10.41 -3.06 -8.13
C PRO A 113 -11.46 -2.27 -7.36
N THR A 114 -11.57 -0.98 -7.69
CA THR A 114 -12.49 -0.03 -7.05
C THR A 114 -13.50 0.56 -8.04
N ASP A 115 -13.63 -0.04 -9.22
CA ASP A 115 -14.67 0.25 -10.21
C ASP A 115 -15.58 -0.96 -10.43
N GLU A 116 -16.87 -0.71 -10.66
CA GLU A 116 -17.87 -1.77 -10.76
C GLU A 116 -17.65 -2.74 -11.93
N GLU A 117 -17.12 -2.23 -13.05
CA GLU A 117 -16.93 -3.05 -14.24
C GLU A 117 -15.87 -4.13 -13.99
N SER A 118 -14.75 -3.75 -13.40
CA SER A 118 -13.69 -4.66 -13.00
C SER A 118 -14.15 -5.60 -11.89
N LEU A 119 -14.84 -5.09 -10.86
CA LEU A 119 -15.35 -5.91 -9.75
C LEU A 119 -16.26 -7.05 -10.23
N ARG A 120 -17.09 -6.82 -11.26
CA ARG A 120 -17.96 -7.85 -11.85
C ARG A 120 -17.18 -8.92 -12.64
N LYS A 121 -15.97 -8.62 -13.11
CA LYS A 121 -15.13 -9.53 -13.91
C LYS A 121 -14.16 -10.32 -13.06
N GLU A 122 -13.81 -9.81 -11.89
CA GLU A 122 -12.81 -10.43 -11.01
C GLU A 122 -13.42 -11.46 -10.06
N SER A 123 -12.60 -12.47 -9.75
CA SER A 123 -12.85 -13.53 -8.79
C SER A 123 -11.63 -13.69 -7.89
N ALA A 124 -11.76 -14.35 -6.74
CA ALA A 124 -10.61 -14.63 -5.88
C ALA A 124 -9.49 -15.36 -6.64
N ALA A 125 -9.84 -16.33 -7.50
CA ALA A 125 -8.88 -17.07 -8.32
C ALA A 125 -8.12 -16.17 -9.32
N SER A 126 -8.84 -15.32 -10.07
CA SER A 126 -8.20 -14.41 -11.03
C SER A 126 -7.33 -13.36 -10.33
N LEU A 127 -7.79 -12.83 -9.20
CA LEU A 127 -7.02 -11.89 -8.39
C LEU A 127 -5.78 -12.54 -7.75
N LYS A 128 -5.85 -13.82 -7.38
CA LYS A 128 -4.70 -14.60 -6.91
C LYS A 128 -3.64 -14.69 -7.99
N ASP A 129 -4.03 -15.05 -9.21
CA ASP A 129 -3.10 -15.17 -10.33
C ASP A 129 -2.47 -13.81 -10.66
N ARG A 130 -3.26 -12.73 -10.68
CA ARG A 130 -2.74 -11.36 -10.84
C ARG A 130 -1.79 -10.94 -9.73
N LEU A 131 -2.06 -11.30 -8.48
CA LEU A 131 -1.18 -10.99 -7.34
C LEU A 131 0.15 -11.74 -7.46
N GLU A 132 0.11 -13.04 -7.80
CA GLU A 132 1.31 -13.85 -8.01
C GLU A 132 2.17 -13.30 -9.16
N GLU A 133 1.52 -12.88 -10.26
CA GLU A 133 2.18 -12.20 -11.38
C GLU A 133 2.81 -10.86 -10.97
N ALA A 134 2.12 -10.06 -10.16
CA ALA A 134 2.64 -8.80 -9.64
C ALA A 134 3.84 -9.00 -8.70
N MET A 135 3.88 -10.11 -7.95
CA MET A 135 5.00 -10.47 -7.07
C MET A 135 6.20 -11.08 -7.80
N ALA A 136 5.98 -11.71 -8.97
CA ALA A 136 7.03 -12.45 -9.69
C ALA A 136 8.29 -11.61 -10.00
N PRO A 137 8.21 -10.33 -10.44
CA PRO A 137 9.40 -9.49 -10.64
C PRO A 137 10.30 -9.35 -9.40
N PHE A 138 9.70 -9.16 -8.22
CA PHE A 138 10.45 -9.03 -6.96
C PHE A 138 11.21 -10.33 -6.61
N THR A 139 10.60 -11.48 -6.90
CA THR A 139 11.25 -12.78 -6.70
C THR A 139 12.46 -12.99 -7.58
N ARG A 140 12.38 -12.56 -8.85
CA ARG A 140 13.52 -12.60 -9.79
C ARG A 140 14.65 -11.67 -9.35
N GLN A 141 14.34 -10.65 -8.56
CA GLN A 141 15.28 -9.68 -8.00
C GLN A 141 15.79 -10.08 -6.59
N GLY A 142 15.51 -11.31 -6.14
CA GLY A 142 16.09 -11.89 -4.93
C GLY A 142 15.29 -11.67 -3.65
N ILE A 143 14.04 -11.18 -3.73
CA ILE A 143 13.12 -11.13 -2.58
C ILE A 143 12.32 -12.43 -2.54
N PRO A 144 12.48 -13.30 -1.52
CA PRO A 144 11.75 -14.56 -1.45
C PRO A 144 10.23 -14.35 -1.49
N PHE A 145 9.51 -15.16 -2.28
CA PHE A 145 8.04 -15.09 -2.36
C PHE A 145 7.38 -15.21 -0.98
N LYS A 146 7.88 -16.11 -0.12
CA LYS A 146 7.40 -16.26 1.26
C LYS A 146 7.54 -14.98 2.08
N GLN A 147 8.56 -14.16 1.83
CA GLN A 147 8.74 -12.88 2.50
C GLN A 147 7.66 -11.88 2.06
N LEU A 148 7.36 -11.81 0.75
CA LEU A 148 6.30 -10.96 0.20
C LEU A 148 4.91 -11.31 0.75
N ILE A 149 4.65 -12.61 0.95
CA ILE A 149 3.39 -13.09 1.55
C ILE A 149 3.34 -12.78 3.06
N ALA A 150 4.41 -13.07 3.80
CA ALA A 150 4.45 -12.85 5.24
C ALA A 150 4.42 -11.35 5.63
N GLN A 151 5.02 -10.49 4.81
CA GLN A 151 5.03 -9.04 4.96
C GLN A 151 4.04 -8.36 3.99
N GLY A 152 2.94 -9.04 3.67
CA GLY A 152 1.90 -8.58 2.76
C GLY A 152 0.57 -8.29 3.46
N LEU A 153 -0.07 -7.18 3.09
CA LEU A 153 -1.49 -6.92 3.35
C LEU A 153 -2.24 -6.89 2.03
N LEU A 154 -3.49 -7.33 2.03
CA LEU A 154 -4.37 -7.24 0.85
C LEU A 154 -5.39 -6.13 1.08
N THR A 155 -5.53 -5.23 0.11
CA THR A 155 -6.46 -4.11 0.19
C THR A 155 -7.15 -3.89 -1.17
N PRO A 156 -8.25 -3.12 -1.20
CA PRO A 156 -8.66 -2.43 -2.41
C PRO A 156 -7.57 -1.50 -2.93
N SER A 157 -7.63 -1.16 -4.22
CA SER A 157 -6.63 -0.33 -4.89
C SER A 157 -6.60 1.13 -4.39
N CYS A 158 -7.73 1.65 -3.92
CA CYS A 158 -7.92 2.98 -3.33
C CYS A 158 -9.19 2.94 -2.45
N GLY A 159 -9.72 4.09 -2.03
CA GLY A 159 -10.98 4.15 -1.29
C GLY A 159 -12.19 3.70 -2.13
N LEU A 160 -13.21 3.12 -1.48
CA LEU A 160 -14.45 2.64 -2.12
C LEU A 160 -15.53 3.73 -2.28
N ALA A 161 -15.24 4.97 -1.89
CA ALA A 161 -16.20 6.08 -1.86
C ALA A 161 -16.70 6.52 -3.25
N THR A 162 -16.04 6.08 -4.32
CA THR A 162 -16.42 6.38 -5.71
C THR A 162 -17.47 5.43 -6.28
N LEU A 163 -17.80 4.33 -5.58
CA LEU A 163 -18.82 3.38 -5.99
C LEU A 163 -20.22 3.98 -5.77
N ALA A 164 -21.14 3.70 -6.68
CA ALA A 164 -22.46 4.34 -6.70
C ALA A 164 -23.40 3.85 -5.60
N SER A 165 -23.16 2.66 -5.04
CA SER A 165 -23.97 2.03 -4.00
C SER A 165 -23.13 1.16 -3.07
N GLU A 166 -23.77 0.65 -2.01
CA GLU A 166 -23.14 -0.21 -1.02
C GLU A 166 -22.77 -1.59 -1.59
N GLU A 167 -23.59 -2.14 -2.49
CA GLU A 167 -23.42 -3.51 -3.01
C GLU A 167 -22.05 -3.75 -3.70
N PRO A 168 -21.55 -2.89 -4.61
CA PRO A 168 -20.20 -3.03 -5.14
C PRO A 168 -19.11 -2.90 -4.08
N ALA A 169 -19.31 -2.08 -3.05
CA ALA A 169 -18.35 -1.90 -1.97
C ALA A 169 -18.28 -3.15 -1.08
N GLU A 170 -19.42 -3.75 -0.75
CA GLU A 170 -19.51 -5.05 -0.07
C GLU A 170 -18.79 -6.12 -0.89
N ARG A 171 -19.06 -6.20 -2.19
CA ARG A 171 -18.41 -7.19 -3.07
C ARG A 171 -16.89 -7.02 -3.09
N ALA A 172 -16.38 -5.79 -3.12
CA ALA A 172 -14.95 -5.53 -3.05
C ALA A 172 -14.34 -6.07 -1.74
N LEU A 173 -15.01 -5.85 -0.60
CA LEU A 173 -14.54 -6.33 0.70
C LEU A 173 -14.65 -7.86 0.84
N GLU A 174 -15.68 -8.48 0.27
CA GLU A 174 -15.78 -9.94 0.16
C GLU A 174 -14.61 -10.52 -0.62
N LEU A 175 -14.27 -9.94 -1.78
CA LEU A 175 -13.13 -10.37 -2.60
C LEU A 175 -11.80 -10.26 -1.84
N VAL A 176 -11.60 -9.22 -1.02
CA VAL A 176 -10.42 -9.13 -0.12
C VAL A 176 -10.38 -10.35 0.81
N ALA A 177 -11.50 -10.70 1.44
CA ALA A 177 -11.57 -11.78 2.41
C ALA A 177 -11.41 -13.17 1.76
N GLU A 178 -12.05 -13.40 0.62
CA GLU A 178 -11.93 -14.61 -0.19
C GLU A 178 -10.46 -14.81 -0.61
N LEU A 179 -9.86 -13.80 -1.23
CA LEU A 179 -8.47 -13.84 -1.66
C LEU A 179 -7.51 -14.06 -0.48
N SER A 180 -7.72 -13.39 0.64
CA SER A 180 -6.89 -13.59 1.85
C SER A 180 -6.95 -15.03 2.34
N THR A 181 -8.13 -15.64 2.29
CA THR A 181 -8.34 -17.05 2.69
C THR A 181 -7.59 -17.99 1.77
N GLU A 182 -7.68 -17.78 0.45
CA GLU A 182 -6.98 -18.59 -0.55
C GLU A 182 -5.46 -18.49 -0.42
N ILE A 183 -4.93 -17.28 -0.29
CA ILE A 183 -3.49 -17.02 -0.13
C ILE A 183 -2.97 -17.67 1.15
N ARG A 184 -3.67 -17.51 2.28
CA ARG A 184 -3.29 -18.14 3.55
C ARG A 184 -3.28 -19.66 3.40
N LYS A 185 -4.37 -20.26 2.93
CA LYS A 185 -4.47 -21.72 2.76
C LYS A 185 -3.35 -22.32 1.91
N ARG A 186 -2.87 -21.58 0.91
CA ARG A 186 -1.85 -22.06 -0.03
C ARG A 186 -0.42 -21.83 0.46
N TYR A 187 -0.17 -20.77 1.23
CA TYR A 187 1.19 -20.28 1.50
C TYR A 187 1.54 -20.10 2.99
N LEU A 188 0.59 -20.16 3.91
CA LEU A 188 0.76 -19.97 5.36
C LEU A 188 0.16 -21.14 6.16
#